data_AF-A0A2V9U5S1-F1
#
_entry.id   AF-A0A2V9U5S1-F1
#
_cell.length_a   1.000
_cell.length_b   1.000
_cell.length_c   1.000
_cell.angle_alpha   90.00
_cell.angle_beta   90.00
_cell.angle_gamma   90.00
#
_symmetry.space_group_name_H-M   'P 1'
#
loop_
_entity.id
_entity.type
_entity.pdbx_description
1 polymer ?
#
loop_
_entity_poly.entity_id
_entity_poly.type
_entity_poly.pdbx_seq_one_letter_code
_entity_poly.pdbx_strand_id
1 'polypeptide(L)'
;MPIFCPGCGTEMPDESSYCPGCGASTGTAVPATAVPCGFTAGIGDNIAGALAYFFLPAIVFVLVDPFKRSRFIRFHSFQALFLAIAAIIAGLALRLIVAVLGLIPALGQLIVLLIMMTVGIGCLVFWVVLLVKALQGELFKLPFIGAVAEKQAGIAVAQ
;
A
#
# COMPACT_ATOMS: atom_id res chain seq x y z
N MET A 1 32.41 32.10 -10.39
CA MET A 1 32.72 31.82 -8.96
C MET A 1 32.97 30.32 -8.88
N PRO A 2 34.15 29.88 -8.41
CA PRO A 2 34.47 28.45 -8.39
C PRO A 2 33.47 27.69 -7.53
N ILE A 3 32.93 26.60 -8.07
CA ILE A 3 32.03 25.70 -7.36
C ILE A 3 32.88 24.71 -6.58
N PHE A 4 32.64 24.57 -5.28
CA PHE A 4 33.32 23.60 -4.43
C PHE A 4 32.43 22.38 -4.20
N CYS A 5 33.03 21.19 -4.22
CA CYS A 5 32.31 19.95 -3.93
C CYS A 5 31.80 19.94 -2.48
N PRO A 6 30.49 19.71 -2.23
CA PRO A 6 29.96 19.65 -0.87
C PRO A 6 30.43 18.43 -0.08
N GLY A 7 30.96 17.40 -0.75
CA GLY A 7 31.45 16.17 -0.11
C GLY A 7 32.90 16.26 0.36
N CYS A 8 33.80 16.82 -0.45
CA CYS A 8 35.25 16.81 -0.18
C CYS A 8 35.92 18.19 -0.24
N GLY A 9 35.20 19.24 -0.66
CA GLY A 9 35.73 20.60 -0.69
C GLY A 9 36.68 20.93 -1.84
N THR A 10 36.92 20.04 -2.80
CA THR A 10 37.74 20.36 -3.98
C THR A 10 36.99 21.27 -4.94
N GLU A 11 37.71 22.15 -5.63
CA GLU A 11 37.18 22.95 -6.74
C GLU A 11 36.74 22.03 -7.90
N MET A 12 35.63 22.37 -8.56
CA MET A 12 35.04 21.58 -9.63
C MET A 12 34.85 22.41 -10.92
N PRO A 13 35.04 21.81 -12.11
CA PRO A 13 34.71 22.44 -13.38
C PRO A 13 33.19 22.48 -13.59
N ASP A 14 32.73 23.56 -14.23
CA ASP A 14 31.32 23.93 -14.38
C ASP A 14 30.45 22.90 -15.14
N GLU A 15 31.07 21.95 -15.85
CA GLU A 15 30.42 20.97 -16.72
C GLU A 15 30.62 19.50 -16.28
N SER A 16 31.00 19.25 -15.02
CA SER A 16 31.19 17.89 -14.50
C SER A 16 29.97 17.35 -13.73
N SER A 17 29.44 16.21 -14.17
CA SER A 17 28.34 15.48 -13.49
C SER A 17 28.79 14.72 -12.23
N TYR A 18 30.10 14.56 -12.06
CA TYR A 18 30.74 13.87 -10.95
C TYR A 18 31.99 14.63 -10.51
N CYS A 19 32.21 14.71 -9.21
CA CYS A 19 33.41 15.29 -8.64
C CYS A 19 34.63 14.42 -8.97
N PRO A 20 35.67 14.95 -9.64
CA PRO A 20 36.85 14.18 -10.01
C PRO A 20 37.72 13.79 -8.80
N GLY A 21 37.59 14.49 -7.66
CA GLY A 21 38.38 14.22 -6.47
C GLY A 21 37.85 13.05 -5.63
N CYS A 22 36.54 12.96 -5.42
CA CYS A 22 35.92 11.95 -4.54
C CYS A 22 34.84 11.08 -5.20
N GLY A 23 34.47 11.37 -6.45
CA GLY A 23 33.44 10.62 -7.19
C GLY A 23 31.99 10.98 -6.82
N ALA A 24 31.76 11.96 -5.94
CA ALA A 24 30.41 12.39 -5.58
C ALA A 24 29.67 12.99 -6.80
N SER A 25 28.46 12.51 -7.09
CA SER A 25 27.61 13.10 -8.13
C SER A 25 27.12 14.47 -7.70
N THR A 26 27.35 15.48 -8.53
CA THR A 26 26.92 16.87 -8.31
C THR A 26 25.50 17.13 -8.82
N GLY A 27 24.83 16.08 -9.32
CA GLY A 27 23.45 16.11 -9.75
C GLY A 27 22.55 16.59 -8.62
N THR A 28 22.09 17.83 -8.78
CA THR A 28 21.00 18.43 -8.02
C THR A 28 19.91 17.39 -7.90
N ALA A 29 19.52 17.05 -6.68
CA ALA A 29 18.29 16.32 -6.44
C ALA A 29 17.16 17.14 -7.09
N VAL A 30 16.76 16.75 -8.30
CA VAL A 30 15.58 17.29 -8.95
C VAL A 30 14.42 17.01 -7.98
N PRO A 31 13.65 18.01 -7.55
CA PRO A 31 12.50 17.77 -6.70
C PRO A 31 11.58 16.80 -7.44
N ALA A 32 11.28 15.67 -6.81
CA ALA A 32 10.46 14.60 -7.34
C ALA A 32 9.05 15.14 -7.69
N THR A 33 8.92 15.67 -8.91
CA THR A 33 7.66 16.11 -9.53
C THR A 33 7.54 15.56 -10.94
N ALA A 34 8.17 14.41 -11.20
CA ALA A 34 7.90 13.61 -12.39
C ALA A 34 7.15 12.35 -11.96
N VAL A 35 5.85 12.30 -12.28
CA VAL A 35 5.11 11.04 -12.32
C VAL A 35 5.62 10.28 -13.55
N PRO A 36 6.38 9.17 -13.42
CA PRO A 36 6.82 8.43 -14.58
C PRO A 36 5.67 7.50 -14.96
N CYS A 37 4.93 7.88 -15.99
CA CYS A 37 4.16 6.93 -16.79
C CYS A 37 5.14 6.07 -17.60
N GLY A 38 5.65 5.01 -16.98
CA GLY A 38 6.51 4.03 -17.64
C GLY A 38 6.61 2.76 -16.82
N PHE A 39 6.18 1.63 -17.40
CA PHE A 39 6.22 0.29 -16.78
C PHE A 39 7.65 -0.24 -16.52
N THR A 40 8.69 0.56 -16.75
CA THR A 40 10.11 0.21 -16.59
C THR A 40 10.86 1.09 -15.58
N ALA A 41 10.21 2.08 -14.96
CA ALA A 41 10.68 2.68 -13.72
C ALA A 41 10.02 1.92 -12.56
N GLY A 42 10.78 1.49 -11.56
CA GLY A 42 10.23 0.78 -10.40
C GLY A 42 8.96 1.45 -9.89
N ILE A 43 7.89 0.67 -9.76
CA ILE A 43 6.58 1.15 -9.28
C ILE A 43 6.83 1.87 -7.94
N GLY A 44 6.43 3.13 -7.82
CA GLY A 44 6.62 3.89 -6.59
C GLY A 44 5.90 3.22 -5.40
N ASP A 45 6.48 3.33 -4.21
CA ASP A 45 6.02 2.62 -3.00
C ASP A 45 4.53 2.82 -2.72
N ASN A 46 3.99 4.03 -2.93
CA ASN A 46 2.56 4.34 -2.76
C ASN A 46 1.66 3.55 -3.73
N ILE A 47 2.08 3.44 -4.99
CA ILE A 47 1.37 2.67 -6.01
C ILE A 47 1.46 1.18 -5.67
N ALA A 48 2.64 0.69 -5.27
CA ALA A 48 2.81 -0.70 -4.84
C ALA A 48 1.98 -1.02 -3.59
N GLY A 49 1.90 -0.12 -2.60
CA GLY A 49 1.05 -0.27 -1.42
C GLY A 49 -0.44 -0.27 -1.76
N ALA A 50 -0.87 0.56 -2.71
CA ALA A 50 -2.25 0.54 -3.20
C ALA A 50 -2.56 -0.77 -3.94
N LEU A 51 -1.67 -1.21 -4.83
CA LEU A 51 -1.78 -2.48 -5.53
C LEU A 51 -1.80 -3.68 -4.57
N ALA A 52 -1.18 -3.56 -3.39
CA ALA A 52 -1.21 -4.60 -2.38
C ALA A 52 -2.63 -4.90 -1.85
N TYR A 53 -3.61 -3.98 -1.99
CA TYR A 53 -5.01 -4.28 -1.62
C TYR A 53 -5.76 -5.17 -2.61
N PHE A 54 -5.08 -5.59 -3.68
CA PHE A 54 -5.51 -6.70 -4.51
C PHE A 54 -4.81 -7.98 -4.01
N PHE A 55 -5.57 -9.06 -3.88
CA PHE A 55 -5.12 -10.29 -3.21
C PHE A 55 -3.86 -10.91 -3.87
N LEU A 56 -3.81 -10.92 -5.20
CA LEU A 56 -2.71 -11.52 -5.95
C LEU A 56 -1.41 -10.71 -5.84
N PRO A 57 -1.42 -9.37 -6.05
CA PRO A 57 -0.25 -8.54 -5.79
C PRO A 57 0.24 -8.57 -4.34
N ALA A 58 -0.65 -8.65 -3.34
CA ALA A 58 -0.26 -8.72 -1.92
C ALA A 58 0.73 -9.86 -1.65
N ILE A 59 0.43 -11.06 -2.17
CA ILE A 59 1.27 -12.25 -1.99
C ILE A 59 2.61 -12.06 -2.70
N VAL A 60 2.59 -11.55 -3.94
CA VAL A 60 3.81 -11.32 -4.74
C VAL A 60 4.73 -10.32 -4.03
N PHE A 61 4.18 -9.21 -3.52
CA PHE A 61 4.98 -8.16 -2.89
C PHE A 61 5.61 -8.58 -1.55
N VAL A 62 5.01 -9.52 -0.83
CA VAL A 62 5.62 -10.11 0.38
C VAL A 62 6.81 -11.01 0.02
N LEU A 63 6.76 -11.72 -1.12
CA LEU A 63 7.74 -12.75 -1.46
C LEU A 63 8.91 -12.21 -2.31
N VAL A 64 8.68 -11.18 -3.13
CA VAL A 64 9.63 -10.71 -4.15
C VAL A 64 10.58 -9.65 -3.58
N ASP A 65 11.89 -9.86 -3.78
CA ASP A 65 12.99 -9.09 -3.17
C ASP A 65 12.94 -7.56 -3.30
N PRO A 66 12.64 -6.94 -4.46
CA PRO A 66 12.51 -5.48 -4.54
C PRO A 66 11.37 -4.92 -3.69
N PHE A 67 10.25 -5.63 -3.56
CA PHE A 67 9.05 -5.13 -2.87
C PHE A 67 9.10 -5.38 -1.36
N LYS A 68 9.66 -6.53 -0.93
CA LYS A 68 9.79 -6.87 0.49
C LYS A 68 10.87 -6.08 1.23
N ARG A 69 11.66 -5.24 0.54
CA ARG A 69 12.62 -4.33 1.21
C ARG A 69 11.94 -3.07 1.74
N SER A 70 10.88 -2.60 1.08
CA SER A 70 10.13 -1.44 1.54
C SER A 70 9.24 -1.81 2.72
N ARG A 71 9.44 -1.12 3.84
CA ARG A 71 8.60 -1.29 5.03
C ARG A 71 7.14 -0.86 4.78
N PHE A 72 6.94 0.12 3.91
CA PHE A 72 5.63 0.60 3.50
C PHE A 72 4.86 -0.48 2.72
N ILE A 73 5.49 -1.03 1.68
CA ILE A 73 4.88 -2.07 0.83
C ILE A 73 4.56 -3.32 1.67
N ARG A 74 5.46 -3.72 2.57
CA ARG A 74 5.21 -4.84 3.49
C ARG A 74 4.00 -4.63 4.37
N PHE A 75 3.86 -3.44 4.97
CA PHE A 75 2.72 -3.14 5.84
C PHE A 75 1.39 -3.27 5.11
N HIS A 76 1.24 -2.63 3.95
CA HIS A 76 0.01 -2.72 3.17
C HIS A 76 -0.25 -4.14 2.65
N SER A 77 0.81 -4.88 2.29
CA SER A 77 0.67 -6.27 1.84
C SER A 77 0.23 -7.22 2.95
N PHE A 78 0.80 -7.11 4.15
CA PHE A 78 0.35 -7.88 5.31
C PHE A 78 -1.05 -7.47 5.76
N GLN A 79 -1.35 -6.17 5.82
CA GLN A 79 -2.68 -5.67 6.15
C GLN A 79 -3.73 -6.17 5.15
N ALA A 80 -3.44 -6.15 3.85
CA ALA A 80 -4.33 -6.68 2.82
C ALA A 80 -4.53 -8.20 2.94
N LEU A 81 -3.48 -8.97 3.23
CA LEU A 81 -3.59 -10.42 3.42
C LEU A 81 -4.45 -10.77 4.64
N PHE A 82 -4.21 -10.13 5.79
CA PHE A 82 -5.02 -10.33 6.99
C PHE A 82 -6.45 -9.84 6.82
N LEU A 83 -6.66 -8.71 6.13
CA LEU A 83 -7.99 -8.22 5.80
C LEU A 83 -8.76 -9.21 4.91
N ALA A 84 -8.09 -9.83 3.93
CA ALA A 84 -8.71 -10.84 3.08
C ALA A 84 -9.10 -12.10 3.87
N ILE A 85 -8.24 -12.57 4.79
CA ILE A 85 -8.58 -13.69 5.68
C ILE A 85 -9.79 -13.33 6.55
N ALA A 86 -9.80 -12.14 7.16
CA ALA A 86 -10.93 -11.67 7.96
C ALA A 86 -12.22 -11.56 7.13
N ALA A 87 -12.13 -11.05 5.90
CA ALA A 87 -13.26 -10.94 4.98
C ALA A 87 -13.82 -12.31 4.57
N ILE A 88 -12.96 -13.33 4.38
CA ILE A 88 -13.40 -14.70 4.11
C ILE A 88 -14.19 -15.27 5.29
N ILE A 89 -13.68 -15.09 6.52
CA ILE A 89 -14.36 -15.56 7.74
C ILE A 89 -15.72 -14.86 7.91
N ALA A 90 -15.74 -13.53 7.79
CA ALA A 90 -16.97 -12.75 7.86
C ALA A 90 -17.97 -13.14 6.76
N GLY A 91 -17.49 -13.38 5.55
CA GLY A 91 -18.31 -13.83 4.42
C GLY A 91 -18.92 -15.22 4.64
N LEU A 92 -18.18 -16.14 5.28
CA LEU A 92 -18.71 -17.46 5.64
C LEU A 92 -19.81 -17.34 6.69
N ALA A 93 -19.62 -16.51 7.72
CA ALA A 93 -20.65 -16.25 8.72
C ALA A 93 -21.90 -15.60 8.09
N LEU A 94 -21.70 -14.62 7.20
CA LEU A 94 -22.79 -13.96 6.47
C LEU A 94 -23.59 -14.94 5.61
N ARG A 95 -22.93 -15.90 4.96
CA ARG A 95 -23.61 -16.96 4.19
C ARG A 95 -24.56 -17.79 5.04
N LEU A 96 -24.18 -18.12 6.27
CA LEU A 96 -25.05 -18.86 7.20
C LEU A 96 -26.29 -18.04 7.59
N ILE A 97 -26.11 -16.75 7.90
CA ILE A 97 -27.21 -15.83 8.22
C ILE A 97 -28.18 -15.73 7.05
N VAL A 98 -27.66 -15.50 5.85
CA VAL A 98 -28.45 -15.37 4.62
C VAL A 98 -29.20 -16.65 4.30
N ALA A 99 -28.59 -17.83 4.51
CA ALA A 99 -29.25 -19.11 4.29
C ALA A 99 -30.48 -19.28 5.20
N VAL A 100 -30.37 -18.94 6.49
CA VAL A 100 -31.49 -19.02 7.45
C VAL A 100 -32.58 -17.99 7.13
N LEU A 101 -32.21 -16.74 6.87
CA LEU A 101 -33.18 -15.69 6.50
C LEU A 101 -33.88 -16.01 5.19
N GLY A 102 -33.19 -16.65 4.25
CA GLY A 102 -33.73 -17.05 2.96
C GLY A 102 -34.89 -18.05 3.03
N LEU A 103 -35.03 -18.77 4.16
CA LEU A 103 -36.14 -19.69 4.40
C LEU A 103 -37.48 -18.97 4.62
N ILE A 104 -37.45 -17.68 5.00
CA ILE A 104 -38.65 -16.87 5.24
C ILE A 104 -39.06 -16.23 3.90
N PRO A 105 -40.21 -16.63 3.31
CA PRO A 105 -40.65 -16.07 2.03
C PRO A 105 -40.98 -14.57 2.16
N ALA A 106 -40.73 -13.83 1.09
CA ALA A 106 -40.90 -12.38 0.97
C ALA A 106 -40.08 -11.53 1.97
N LEU A 107 -40.39 -11.56 3.26
CA LEU A 107 -39.75 -10.71 4.27
C LEU A 107 -38.26 -11.06 4.44
N GLY A 108 -37.93 -12.35 4.49
CA GLY A 108 -36.53 -12.80 4.58
C GLY A 108 -35.69 -12.38 3.39
N GLN A 109 -36.27 -12.47 2.19
CA GLN A 109 -35.62 -12.05 0.94
C GLN A 109 -35.38 -10.53 0.89
N LEU A 110 -36.34 -9.73 1.36
CA LEU A 110 -36.16 -8.28 1.48
C LEU A 110 -35.02 -7.93 2.45
N ILE A 111 -34.96 -8.59 3.62
CA ILE A 111 -33.90 -8.36 4.60
C ILE A 111 -32.53 -8.78 4.02
N VAL A 112 -32.44 -9.92 3.34
CA VAL A 112 -31.21 -10.36 2.66
C VAL A 112 -30.75 -9.34 1.64
N LEU A 113 -31.66 -8.81 0.82
CA LEU A 113 -31.32 -7.78 -0.17
C LEU A 113 -30.71 -6.54 0.49
N LEU A 114 -31.34 -6.03 1.56
CA LEU A 114 -30.85 -4.86 2.30
C LEU A 114 -29.49 -5.10 2.95
N ILE A 115 -29.28 -6.28 3.54
CA ILE A 115 -28.00 -6.67 4.12
C ILE A 115 -26.92 -6.70 3.03
N MET A 116 -27.17 -7.37 1.90
CA MET A 116 -26.19 -7.49 0.82
C MET A 116 -25.83 -6.13 0.23
N MET A 117 -26.81 -5.25 0.06
CA MET A 117 -26.56 -3.90 -0.46
C MET A 117 -25.72 -3.08 0.53
N THR A 118 -26.09 -3.08 1.81
CA THR A 118 -25.40 -2.29 2.84
C THR A 118 -23.98 -2.80 3.08
N VAL A 119 -23.80 -4.12 3.22
CA VAL A 119 -22.48 -4.73 3.39
C VAL A 119 -21.63 -4.53 2.14
N GLY A 120 -22.19 -4.73 0.94
CA GLY A 120 -21.47 -4.54 -0.31
C GLY A 120 -20.93 -3.12 -0.48
N ILE A 121 -21.79 -2.11 -0.26
CA ILE A 121 -21.39 -0.71 -0.32
C ILE A 121 -20.37 -0.39 0.78
N GLY A 122 -20.60 -0.84 2.02
CA GLY A 122 -19.67 -0.63 3.13
C GLY A 122 -18.28 -1.21 2.86
N CYS A 123 -18.21 -2.44 2.35
CA CYS A 123 -16.97 -3.09 1.95
C CYS A 123 -16.27 -2.34 0.80
N LEU A 124 -17.01 -1.88 -0.20
CA LEU A 124 -16.44 -1.14 -1.32
C LEU A 124 -15.84 0.19 -0.86
N VAL A 125 -16.60 0.98 -0.08
CA VAL A 125 -16.14 2.26 0.45
C VAL A 125 -14.91 2.05 1.33
N PHE A 126 -14.94 1.08 2.24
CA PHE A 126 -13.82 0.76 3.11
C PHE A 126 -12.56 0.36 2.31
N TRP A 127 -12.71 -0.47 1.29
CA TRP A 127 -11.61 -0.87 0.41
C TRP A 127 -11.02 0.32 -0.37
N VAL A 128 -11.87 1.21 -0.89
CA VAL A 128 -11.43 2.43 -1.57
C VAL A 128 -10.68 3.36 -0.63
N VAL A 129 -11.14 3.53 0.62
CA VAL A 129 -10.43 4.35 1.62
C VAL A 129 -9.02 3.82 1.85
N LEU A 130 -8.86 2.50 1.99
CA LEU A 130 -7.55 1.86 2.14
C LEU A 130 -6.64 2.09 0.93
N LEU A 131 -7.20 1.97 -0.28
CA LEU A 131 -6.49 2.23 -1.53
C LEU A 131 -6.00 3.69 -1.60
N VAL A 132 -6.89 4.64 -1.34
CA VAL A 132 -6.58 6.08 -1.35
C VAL A 132 -5.51 6.42 -0.32
N LYS A 133 -5.61 5.87 0.89
CA LYS A 133 -4.61 6.08 1.94
C LYS A 133 -3.23 5.55 1.55
N ALA A 134 -3.17 4.37 0.92
CA ALA A 134 -1.90 3.86 0.39
C ALA A 134 -1.36 4.72 -0.77
N LEU A 135 -2.23 5.21 -1.67
CA LEU A 135 -1.82 6.13 -2.75
C LEU A 135 -1.28 7.46 -2.20
N GLN A 136 -1.81 7.93 -1.08
CA GLN A 136 -1.31 9.10 -0.34
C GLN A 136 0.01 8.84 0.41
N GLY A 137 0.50 7.60 0.46
CA GLY A 137 1.69 7.22 1.22
C GLY A 137 1.44 7.12 2.72
N GLU A 138 0.17 7.04 3.15
CA GLU A 138 -0.20 6.94 4.56
C GLU A 138 -0.28 5.49 5.03
N LEU A 139 0.37 5.19 6.15
CA LEU A 139 0.26 3.92 6.86
C LEU A 139 -1.04 3.93 7.68
N PHE A 140 -2.18 3.73 7.02
CA PHE A 140 -3.47 3.70 7.71
C PHE A 140 -3.66 2.38 8.47
N LYS A 141 -3.47 2.45 9.79
CA LYS A 141 -3.56 1.30 10.70
C LYS A 141 -4.99 0.94 11.03
N LEU A 142 -5.40 -0.26 10.61
CA LEU A 142 -6.66 -0.84 11.05
C LEU A 142 -6.57 -1.37 12.49
N PRO A 143 -7.62 -1.22 13.31
CA PRO A 143 -7.66 -1.83 14.63
C PRO A 143 -7.54 -3.35 14.50
N PHE A 144 -6.78 -3.98 15.41
CA PHE A 144 -6.42 -5.41 15.41
C PHE A 144 -5.57 -5.84 14.20
N ILE A 145 -6.05 -5.68 12.97
CA ILE A 145 -5.39 -6.13 11.73
C ILE A 145 -4.08 -5.37 11.49
N GLY A 146 -4.11 -4.03 11.62
CA GLY A 146 -2.94 -3.18 11.40
C GLY A 146 -1.84 -3.41 12.44
N ALA A 147 -2.20 -3.74 13.68
CA ALA A 147 -1.23 -4.09 14.72
C ALA A 147 -0.46 -5.39 14.40
N VAL A 148 -1.15 -6.39 13.82
CA VAL A 148 -0.48 -7.61 13.35
C VAL A 148 0.37 -7.31 12.11
N ALA A 149 -0.12 -6.48 11.19
CA ALA A 149 0.63 -6.06 10.01
C ALA A 149 1.92 -5.29 10.36
N GLU A 150 1.87 -4.39 11.32
CA GLU A 150 3.03 -3.68 11.88
C GLU A 150 4.14 -4.61 12.34
N LYS A 151 3.76 -5.61 13.15
CA LYS A 151 4.70 -6.60 13.67
C LYS A 151 5.38 -7.38 12.54
N GLN A 152 4.63 -7.73 11.49
CA GLN A 152 5.18 -8.44 10.33
C GLN A 152 6.00 -7.53 9.40
N ALA A 153 5.68 -6.25 9.32
CA ALA A 153 6.40 -5.25 8.54
C ALA A 153 7.65 -4.70 9.24
N GLY A 154 7.77 -4.87 10.56
CA GLY A 154 8.89 -4.36 11.36
C GLY A 154 8.86 -2.85 11.50
N ILE A 155 7.67 -2.26 11.64
CA ILE A 155 7.47 -0.81 11.83
C ILE A 155 6.55 -0.53 13.01
N ALA A 156 6.71 0.66 13.59
CA ALA A 156 5.75 1.26 14.50
C ALA A 156 4.98 2.35 13.73
N VAL A 157 3.66 2.20 13.66
CA VAL A 157 2.76 3.22 13.08
C VAL A 157 2.00 3.86 14.23
N ALA A 158 2.05 5.19 14.30
CA ALA A 158 1.27 5.95 15.27
C ALA A 158 -0.23 5.74 14.99
N GLN A 159 -1.00 5.56 16.05
CA GLN A 159 -2.47 5.45 15.97
C GLN A 159 -3.10 6.82 15.75
#